data_AF-A0A5Q4SBF9-F1
#
_entry.id   AF-A0A5Q4SBF9-F1
#
_cell.length_a   1.000
_cell.length_b   1.000
_cell.length_c   1.000
_cell.angle_alpha   90.00
_cell.angle_beta   90.00
_cell.angle_gamma   90.00
#
_symmetry.space_group_name_H-M   'P 1'
#
loop_
_entity.id
_entity.type
_entity.pdbx_description
1 polymer ?
#
loop_
_entity_poly.entity_id
_entity_poly.type
_entity_poly.pdbx_seq_one_letter_code
_entity_poly.pdbx_strand_id
1 'polypeptide(L)' 'RVVAEPDLRNDPSVSAFLSAGFRFSAEVDLPDKRAALMVRDRAHREHL' A
#
# COMPACT_ATOMS: atom_id res chain seq x y z
N ARG A 1 6.75 -9.60 1.77
CA ARG A 1 6.27 -8.20 1.79
C ARG A 1 5.42 -7.96 0.55
N VAL A 2 4.27 -7.30 0.67
CA VAL A 2 3.36 -6.91 -0.43
C VAL A 2 3.23 -5.40 -0.41
N VAL A 3 3.17 -4.77 -1.58
CA VAL A 3 3.12 -3.31 -1.76
C VAL A 3 1.88 -2.94 -2.56
N ALA A 4 1.29 -1.78 -2.25
CA ALA A 4 0.26 -1.13 -3.04
C ALA A 4 0.61 0.36 -3.22
N GLU A 5 0.15 0.96 -4.32
CA GLU A 5 0.42 2.35 -4.71
C GLU A 5 -0.85 3.09 -5.21
N PRO A 6 -1.92 3.19 -4.39
CA PRO A 6 -3.06 4.02 -4.73
C PRO A 6 -2.63 5.48 -4.93
N ASP A 7 -3.29 6.19 -5.84
CA ASP A 7 -3.23 7.66 -5.88
C ASP A 7 -3.70 8.21 -4.52
N LEU A 8 -3.02 9.21 -3.98
CA LEU A 8 -3.39 9.87 -2.72
C LEU A 8 -4.81 10.43 -2.74
N ARG A 9 -5.34 10.77 -3.92
CA ARG A 9 -6.70 11.29 -4.11
C ARG A 9 -7.76 10.19 -4.15
N ASN A 10 -7.36 8.91 -4.11
CA ASN A 10 -8.28 7.78 -4.13
C ASN A 10 -8.53 7.27 -2.70
N ASP A 11 -9.25 8.07 -1.93
CA ASP A 11 -9.62 7.75 -0.53
C ASP A 11 -10.26 6.35 -0.36
N PRO A 12 -11.13 5.86 -1.28
CA PRO A 12 -11.68 4.52 -1.17
C PRO A 12 -10.60 3.42 -1.21
N SER A 13 -9.64 3.53 -2.12
CA SER A 13 -8.57 2.54 -2.24
C SER A 13 -7.61 2.59 -1.04
N VAL A 14 -7.26 3.80 -0.58
CA VAL A 14 -6.42 3.99 0.61
C VAL A 14 -7.08 3.36 1.84
N SER A 15 -8.37 3.63 2.05
CA SER A 15 -9.15 3.07 3.17
C SER A 15 -9.25 1.55 3.09
N ALA A 16 -9.44 0.98 1.89
CA ALA A 16 -9.47 -0.46 1.68
C ALA A 16 -8.14 -1.12 2.03
N PHE A 17 -7.01 -0.53 1.62
CA PHE A 17 -5.68 -1.06 1.96
C PHE A 17 -5.38 -0.98 3.46
N LEU A 18 -5.71 0.13 4.12
CA LEU A 18 -5.60 0.25 5.58
C LEU A 18 -6.42 -0.84 6.29
N SER A 19 -7.67 -1.03 5.87
CA SER A 19 -8.57 -2.06 6.42
C SER A 19 -8.05 -3.48 6.17
N ALA A 20 -7.31 -3.70 5.08
CA ALA A 20 -6.67 -4.96 4.74
C ALA A 20 -5.31 -5.18 5.44
N GLY A 21 -4.93 -4.30 6.37
CA GLY A 21 -3.71 -4.41 7.17
C GLY A 21 -2.43 -3.93 6.47
N PHE A 22 -2.55 -3.18 5.38
CA PHE A 22 -1.42 -2.42 4.85
C PHE A 22 -1.18 -1.19 5.72
N ARG A 23 0.08 -0.77 5.81
CA ARG A 23 0.52 0.42 6.52
C ARG A 23 1.03 1.44 5.53
N PHE A 24 0.68 2.70 5.74
CA PHE A 24 1.26 3.81 4.99
C PHE A 24 2.76 3.91 5.27
N SER A 25 3.57 3.99 4.22
CA SER A 25 5.03 4.00 4.31
C SER A 25 5.62 5.33 3.85
N ALA A 26 5.12 5.92 2.76
CA ALA A 26 5.60 7.18 2.20
C ALA A 26 4.62 7.72 1.17
N GLU A 27 4.73 9.01 0.85
CA GLU A 27 4.21 9.58 -0.39
C GLU A 27 5.28 9.49 -1.46
N VAL A 28 4.92 9.09 -2.67
CA VAL A 28 5.85 8.94 -3.80
C VAL A 28 5.29 9.72 -4.98
N ASP A 29 6.08 10.65 -5.50
CA ASP A 29 5.77 11.36 -6.75
C ASP A 29 6.08 10.43 -7.94
N LEU A 30 5.05 10.05 -8.68
CA LEU A 30 5.14 9.28 -9.92
C LEU A 30 4.80 10.21 -11.11
N PRO A 31 5.14 9.84 -12.36
CA PRO A 31 4.94 10.71 -13.52
C PRO A 31 3.49 11.21 -13.72
N ASP A 32 2.50 10.43 -13.31
CA ASP A 32 1.06 10.68 -13.53
C ASP A 32 0.27 10.99 -12.25
N LYS A 33 0.82 10.68 -11.08
CA LYS A 33 0.14 10.84 -9.78
C LYS A 33 1.12 10.94 -8.62
N ARG A 34 0.60 11.41 -7.49
CA ARG A 34 1.25 11.24 -6.20
C ARG A 34 0.63 10.04 -5.50
N ALA A 35 1.42 9.00 -5.28
CA ALA A 35 0.93 7.74 -4.72
C ALA A 35 1.21 7.64 -3.21
N ALA A 36 0.29 7.01 -2.49
CA ALA A 36 0.57 6.50 -1.15
C ALA A 36 1.25 5.14 -1.27
N LEU A 37 2.53 5.05 -0.93
CA LEU A 37 3.21 3.77 -0.82
C LEU A 37 2.72 3.05 0.42
N MET A 38 2.05 1.92 0.23
CA MET A 38 1.46 1.14 1.32
C MET A 38 2.07 -0.26 1.35
N VAL A 39 2.41 -0.75 2.54
CA VAL A 39 3.16 -1.98 2.73
C VAL A 39 2.47 -2.90 3.72
N ARG A 40 2.39 -4.19 3.39
CA ARG A 40 2.02 -5.25 4.33
C ARG A 40 3.09 -6.32 4.36
N ASP A 41 3.48 -6.75 5.55
CA ASP A 41 4.33 -7.93 5.67
C ASP A 41 3.51 -9.17 5.33
N ARG A 42 4.03 -9.96 4.40
CA ARG A 42 3.49 -11.29 4.14
C ARG A 42 4.12 -12.16 5.20
N ALA A 43 3.35 -12.74 6.12
CA ALA A 43 3.84 -13.83 6.95
C ALA A 43 4.56 -14.79 5.99
N HIS A 44 5.85 -15.02 6.23
CA HIS A 44 6.63 -15.94 5.43
C HIS A 44 5.81 -17.24 5.41
N ARG A 45 5.37 -17.67 4.23
CA ARG A 45 4.94 -19.05 4.08
C ARG A 45 6.24 -19.81 4.30
N GLU A 46 6.53 -20.18 5.54
CA GLU A 46 7.48 -21.25 5.80
C GLU A 46 6.86 -22.46 5.10
N HIS A 47 7.38 -22.78 3.93
CA HIS A 47 7.31 -24.14 3.44
C HIS A 47 8.06 -24.95 4.49
N LEU A 48 7.30 -25.49 5.45
CA LEU A 48 7.67 -26.69 6.19
C LEU A 48 7.95 -27.82 5.20
#